data_AF-A0A5M6DL62-F1
#
_entry.id   AF-A0A5M6DL62-F1
#
_cell.length_a   1.000
_cell.length_b   1.000
_cell.length_c   1.000
_cell.angle_alpha   90.00
_cell.angle_beta   90.00
_cell.angle_gamma   90.00
#
_symmetry.space_group_name_H-M   'P 1'
#
loop_
_entity.id
_entity.type
_entity.pdbx_description
1 polymer ?
#
loop_
_entity_poly.entity_id
_entity_poly.type
_entity_poly.pdbx_seq_one_letter_code
_entity_poly.pdbx_strand_id
1 'polypeptide(L)'
;MNNEFEVFDFHRIFFGNTPLIFLLEIVFRTLIMYSYSIFLLRILGKRGMGQLSMLELAIIIAFGSAIGDPMVNADLPIVHGMVAVTVVTLFQIGLERLVNKNKKVEAILEGEANLVVDKGVIKWDCLTRDNLSKEDLFRSLRSKDVEHLGEIEKAFFETSGQISIMFRSPKKVKPGLSLIPENELKPETILKAPMPIPTAGLYCCLDCGNVKNLEQGQKVSKCELCGGKEWVEAKK
;
A
#
# COMPACT_ATOMS: atom_id res chain seq x y z
N MET A 1 26.06 38.99 -25.01
CA MET A 1 24.71 39.56 -25.00
C MET A 1 24.14 39.36 -23.61
N ASN A 2 23.95 40.46 -22.87
CA ASN A 2 23.32 40.46 -21.56
C ASN A 2 21.86 40.05 -21.72
N ASN A 3 21.46 38.89 -21.18
CA ASN A 3 20.06 38.64 -20.90
C ASN A 3 19.79 39.23 -19.51
N GLU A 4 19.28 40.46 -19.48
CA GLU A 4 18.52 40.91 -18.32
C GLU A 4 17.33 39.95 -18.17
N PHE A 5 17.35 39.19 -17.08
CA PHE A 5 16.25 38.30 -16.75
C PHE A 5 15.10 39.18 -16.25
N GLU A 6 14.29 39.71 -17.17
CA GLU A 6 13.10 40.47 -16.79
C GLU A 6 12.13 39.56 -16.04
N VAL A 7 11.95 39.84 -14.76
CA VAL A 7 10.98 39.16 -13.90
C VAL A 7 9.59 39.60 -14.38
N PHE A 8 8.69 38.64 -14.64
CA PHE A 8 7.33 38.86 -15.18
C PHE A 8 7.24 39.32 -16.65
N ASP A 9 8.15 38.89 -17.52
CA ASP A 9 7.92 38.94 -18.96
C ASP A 9 6.78 37.98 -19.36
N PHE A 10 5.54 38.49 -19.32
CA PHE A 10 4.33 37.76 -19.67
C PHE A 10 4.36 37.24 -21.11
N HIS A 11 5.01 37.94 -22.04
CA HIS A 11 5.09 37.48 -23.42
C HIS A 11 5.93 36.21 -23.52
N ARG A 12 7.12 36.22 -22.90
CA ARG A 12 7.97 35.02 -22.82
C ARG A 12 7.31 33.88 -22.05
N ILE A 13 6.53 34.19 -21.01
CA ILE A 13 5.84 33.18 -20.19
C ILE A 13 4.68 32.52 -20.97
N PHE A 14 3.86 33.31 -21.69
CA PHE A 14 2.65 32.80 -22.34
C PHE A 14 2.88 32.33 -23.79
N PHE A 15 3.71 33.03 -24.54
CA PHE A 15 3.92 32.78 -25.97
C PHE A 15 5.34 32.31 -26.31
N GLY A 16 6.27 32.45 -25.37
CA GLY A 16 7.67 32.12 -25.59
C GLY A 16 8.29 32.98 -26.70
N ASN A 17 9.36 32.44 -27.29
CA ASN A 17 10.05 33.05 -28.43
C ASN A 17 9.72 32.34 -29.76
N THR A 18 8.80 31.38 -29.73
CA THR A 18 8.45 30.55 -30.88
C THR A 18 7.33 31.17 -31.72
N PRO A 19 7.35 31.01 -33.05
CA PRO A 19 6.27 31.50 -33.92
C PRO A 19 4.90 30.94 -33.51
N LEU A 20 3.83 31.76 -33.55
CA LEU A 20 2.47 31.30 -33.22
C LEU A 20 1.97 30.14 -34.09
N ILE A 21 2.49 30.00 -35.32
CA ILE A 21 2.20 28.85 -36.20
C ILE A 21 2.63 27.51 -35.59
N PHE A 22 3.65 27.53 -34.71
CA PHE A 22 4.11 26.35 -33.98
C PHE A 22 3.01 25.79 -33.06
N LEU A 23 2.08 26.62 -32.56
CA LEU A 23 0.94 26.12 -31.78
C LEU A 23 0.05 25.16 -32.59
N LEU A 24 -0.14 25.40 -33.90
CA LEU A 24 -0.86 24.47 -34.78
C LEU A 24 -0.07 23.18 -34.99
N GLU A 25 1.25 23.27 -35.08
CA GLU A 25 2.13 22.10 -35.13
C GLU A 25 2.02 21.26 -33.84
N ILE A 26 2.00 21.89 -32.67
CA ILE A 26 1.77 21.21 -31.38
C ILE A 26 0.42 20.47 -31.39
N VAL A 27 -0.66 21.11 -31.86
CA VAL A 27 -1.98 20.46 -31.97
C VAL A 27 -1.89 19.21 -32.85
N PHE A 28 -1.24 19.31 -34.02
CA PHE A 28 -1.06 18.20 -34.93
C PHE A 28 -0.20 17.06 -34.33
N ARG A 29 0.95 17.39 -33.75
CA ARG A 29 1.84 16.44 -33.07
C ARG A 29 1.13 15.74 -31.92
N THR A 30 0.35 16.49 -31.14
CA THR A 30 -0.44 15.96 -30.02
C THR A 30 -1.50 14.98 -30.51
N LEU A 31 -2.25 15.30 -31.56
CA LEU A 31 -3.25 14.39 -32.12
C LEU A 31 -2.63 13.06 -32.58
N ILE A 32 -1.46 13.11 -33.24
CA ILE A 32 -0.76 11.91 -33.69
C ILE A 32 -0.29 11.08 -32.49
N MET A 33 0.47 11.70 -31.58
CA MET A 33 1.06 11.00 -30.44
C MET A 33 0.00 10.46 -29.48
N TYR A 34 -1.10 11.19 -29.27
CA TYR A 34 -2.23 10.74 -28.45
C TYR A 34 -2.95 9.55 -29.10
N SER A 35 -3.29 9.63 -30.40
CA SER A 35 -3.90 8.50 -31.13
C SER A 35 -3.02 7.26 -31.09
N TYR A 36 -1.71 7.45 -31.26
CA TYR A 36 -0.72 6.38 -31.18
C TYR A 36 -0.64 5.76 -29.79
N SER A 37 -0.65 6.58 -28.74
CA SER A 37 -0.62 6.12 -27.35
C SER A 37 -1.87 5.32 -27.00
N ILE A 38 -3.06 5.75 -27.43
CA ILE A 38 -4.30 4.98 -27.29
C ILE A 38 -4.17 3.61 -27.98
N PHE A 39 -3.59 3.56 -29.17
CA PHE A 39 -3.35 2.31 -29.89
C PHE A 39 -2.42 1.37 -29.09
N LEU A 40 -1.31 1.87 -28.56
CA LEU A 40 -0.40 1.08 -27.73
C LEU A 40 -1.04 0.61 -26.41
N LEU A 41 -1.78 1.48 -25.73
CA LEU A 41 -2.52 1.11 -24.51
C LEU A 41 -3.55 0.02 -24.78
N ARG A 42 -4.18 0.01 -25.97
CA ARG A 42 -5.08 -1.06 -26.38
C ARG A 42 -4.37 -2.40 -26.59
N ILE A 43 -3.10 -2.37 -27.02
CA ILE A 43 -2.25 -3.57 -27.13
C ILE A 43 -1.84 -4.09 -25.74
N LEU A 44 -1.59 -3.19 -24.78
CA LEU A 44 -1.33 -3.54 -23.37
C LEU A 44 -2.49 -4.36 -22.74
N GLY A 45 -3.70 -4.27 -23.30
CA GLY A 45 -4.84 -5.09 -22.91
C GLY A 45 -5.59 -4.59 -21.68
N LYS A 46 -6.67 -5.29 -21.31
CA LYS A 46 -7.45 -5.01 -20.10
C LYS A 46 -6.82 -5.75 -18.92
N ARG A 47 -6.07 -5.05 -18.08
CA ARG A 47 -5.78 -5.56 -16.74
C ARG A 47 -7.08 -5.51 -15.93
N GLY A 48 -7.36 -6.61 -15.22
CA GLY A 48 -8.53 -6.71 -14.35
C GLY A 48 -8.56 -5.51 -13.38
N MET A 49 -9.75 -5.15 -12.90
CA MET A 49 -9.96 -4.04 -11.96
C MET A 49 -9.30 -4.30 -10.58
N GLY A 50 -7.97 -4.40 -10.57
CA GLY A 50 -7.09 -4.49 -9.41
C GLY A 50 -6.18 -3.27 -9.41
N GLN A 51 -5.77 -2.83 -8.23
CA GLN A 51 -4.87 -1.68 -8.07
C GLN A 51 -3.59 -1.86 -8.91
N LEU A 52 -3.08 -0.76 -9.47
CA LEU A 52 -1.79 -0.76 -10.16
C LEU A 52 -0.68 -1.12 -9.16
N SER A 53 0.26 -1.98 -9.57
CA SER A 53 1.46 -2.21 -8.77
C SER A 53 2.34 -0.95 -8.76
N MET A 54 3.19 -0.80 -7.74
CA MET A 54 4.10 0.36 -7.65
C MET A 54 5.02 0.47 -8.87
N LEU A 55 5.45 -0.67 -9.41
CA LEU A 55 6.26 -0.76 -10.62
C LEU A 55 5.51 -0.21 -11.84
N GLU A 56 4.24 -0.56 -11.98
CA GLU A 56 3.39 -0.08 -13.08
C GLU A 56 3.16 1.42 -13.01
N LEU A 57 2.95 1.94 -11.79
CA LEU A 57 2.81 3.37 -11.58
C LEU A 57 4.08 4.12 -12.02
N ALA A 58 5.26 3.64 -11.62
CA ALA A 58 6.54 4.23 -12.03
C ALA A 58 6.70 4.23 -13.57
N ILE A 59 6.30 3.15 -14.23
CA ILE A 59 6.38 3.03 -15.69
C ILE A 59 5.38 3.96 -16.38
N ILE A 60 4.15 4.10 -15.87
CA ILE A 60 3.16 5.03 -16.40
C ILE A 60 3.66 6.48 -16.31
N ILE A 61 4.30 6.85 -15.21
CA ILE A 61 4.88 8.19 -15.03
C ILE A 61 6.00 8.43 -16.06
N ALA A 62 6.92 7.48 -16.22
CA ALA A 62 7.99 7.58 -17.22
C ALA A 62 7.44 7.64 -18.66
N PHE A 63 6.40 6.85 -18.93
CA PHE A 63 5.70 6.81 -20.22
C PHE A 63 5.05 8.14 -20.57
N GLY A 64 4.42 8.81 -19.59
CA GLY A 64 3.84 10.14 -19.76
C GLY A 64 4.88 11.18 -20.19
N SER A 65 6.07 11.16 -19.57
CA SER A 65 7.18 12.04 -19.96
C SER A 65 7.64 11.77 -21.40
N ALA A 66 7.84 10.50 -21.76
CA ALA A 66 8.32 10.11 -23.08
C ALA A 66 7.35 10.48 -24.22
N ILE A 67 6.04 10.47 -23.95
CA ILE A 67 5.01 10.90 -24.90
C ILE A 67 4.93 12.43 -25.01
N GLY A 68 5.07 13.13 -23.88
CA GLY A 68 4.88 14.58 -23.81
C GLY A 68 5.98 15.36 -24.53
N ASP A 69 7.24 14.97 -24.37
CA ASP A 69 8.37 15.77 -24.90
C ASP A 69 8.27 16.03 -26.41
N PRO A 70 8.01 15.05 -27.29
CA PRO A 70 7.90 15.30 -28.73
C PRO A 70 6.65 16.08 -29.15
N MET A 71 5.63 16.16 -28.30
CA MET A 71 4.41 16.94 -28.58
C MET A 71 4.67 18.44 -28.52
N VAL A 72 5.51 18.89 -27.58
CA VAL A 72 5.73 20.30 -27.28
C VAL A 72 7.07 20.84 -27.75
N ASN A 73 8.09 19.97 -27.90
CA ASN A 73 9.43 20.40 -28.30
C ASN A 73 9.61 20.30 -29.82
N ALA A 74 9.82 21.45 -30.48
CA ALA A 74 10.01 21.54 -31.92
C ALA A 74 11.20 20.70 -32.41
N ASP A 75 12.30 20.74 -31.65
CA ASP A 75 13.57 20.09 -31.97
C ASP A 75 13.54 18.57 -31.81
N LEU A 76 12.53 18.02 -31.13
CA LEU A 76 12.40 16.60 -30.89
C LEU A 76 11.43 15.98 -31.92
N PRO A 77 11.89 15.12 -32.84
CA PRO A 77 11.00 14.53 -33.83
C PRO A 77 10.06 13.51 -33.18
N ILE A 78 8.77 13.55 -33.53
CA ILE A 78 7.73 12.64 -32.98
C ILE A 78 8.08 11.16 -33.10
N VAL A 79 8.82 10.76 -34.14
CA VAL A 79 9.25 9.37 -34.36
C VAL A 79 10.15 8.88 -33.21
N HIS A 80 10.99 9.74 -32.63
CA HIS A 80 11.83 9.37 -31.48
C HIS A 80 10.96 8.99 -30.28
N GLY A 81 9.93 9.79 -30.01
CA GLY A 81 8.91 9.49 -29.00
C GLY A 81 8.18 8.19 -29.29
N MET A 82 7.69 8.01 -30.53
CA MET A 82 6.98 6.78 -30.91
C MET A 82 7.85 5.54 -30.69
N VAL A 83 9.12 5.57 -31.08
CA VAL A 83 10.06 4.45 -30.86
C VAL A 83 10.28 4.21 -29.36
N ALA A 84 10.56 5.26 -28.59
CA ALA A 84 10.79 5.14 -27.15
C ALA A 84 9.58 4.51 -26.43
N VAL A 85 8.38 5.03 -26.71
CA VAL A 85 7.12 4.58 -26.14
C VAL A 85 6.80 3.13 -26.57
N THR A 86 7.09 2.76 -27.83
CA THR A 86 6.98 1.36 -28.30
C THR A 86 7.88 0.43 -27.51
N VAL A 87 9.14 0.79 -27.33
CA VAL A 87 10.13 -0.05 -26.62
C VAL A 87 9.71 -0.22 -25.17
N VAL A 88 9.27 0.87 -24.50
CA VAL A 88 8.74 0.80 -23.13
C VAL A 88 7.51 -0.11 -23.07
N THR A 89 6.56 0.02 -24.00
CA THR A 89 5.39 -0.85 -24.11
C THR A 89 5.78 -2.33 -24.29
N LEU A 90 6.71 -2.64 -25.19
CA LEU A 90 7.17 -4.01 -25.40
C LEU A 90 7.88 -4.59 -24.17
N PHE A 91 8.69 -3.76 -23.51
CA PHE A 91 9.37 -4.14 -22.29
C PHE A 91 8.38 -4.42 -21.16
N GLN A 92 7.37 -3.55 -21.00
CA GLN A 92 6.29 -3.74 -20.04
C GLN A 92 5.56 -5.07 -20.27
N ILE A 93 5.12 -5.34 -21.50
CA ILE A 93 4.46 -6.61 -21.85
C ILE A 93 5.39 -7.81 -21.56
N GLY A 94 6.69 -7.69 -21.84
CA GLY A 94 7.68 -8.73 -21.57
C GLY A 94 7.85 -8.99 -20.06
N LEU A 95 7.96 -7.91 -19.28
CA LEU A 95 8.11 -7.95 -17.84
C LEU A 95 6.90 -8.58 -17.17
N GLU A 96 5.70 -8.20 -17.60
CA GLU A 96 4.44 -8.80 -17.12
C GLU A 96 4.37 -10.30 -17.38
N ARG A 97 4.77 -10.75 -18.57
CA ARG A 97 4.82 -12.19 -18.89
C ARG A 97 5.85 -12.92 -18.05
N LEU A 98 6.97 -12.28 -17.74
CA LEU A 98 8.03 -12.86 -16.92
C LEU A 98 7.57 -13.01 -15.46
N VAL A 99 6.95 -11.96 -14.90
CA VAL A 99 6.35 -11.96 -13.56
C VAL A 99 5.32 -13.07 -13.45
N ASN A 100 4.34 -13.11 -14.36
CA ASN A 100 3.25 -14.10 -14.34
C ASN A 100 3.73 -15.56 -14.49
N LYS A 101 4.90 -15.79 -15.09
CA LYS A 101 5.44 -17.15 -15.28
C LYS A 101 6.33 -17.62 -14.13
N ASN A 102 6.93 -16.70 -13.37
CA ASN A 102 7.93 -17.04 -12.37
C ASN A 102 7.64 -16.38 -11.03
N LYS A 103 7.14 -17.18 -10.08
CA LYS A 103 6.85 -16.76 -8.71
C LYS A 103 8.04 -16.10 -7.99
N LYS A 104 9.28 -16.48 -8.32
CA LYS A 104 10.45 -15.80 -7.74
C LYS A 104 10.63 -14.39 -8.29
N VAL A 105 10.34 -14.17 -9.57
CA VAL A 105 10.40 -12.84 -10.19
C VAL A 105 9.26 -11.98 -9.67
N GLU A 106 8.06 -12.55 -9.54
CA GLU A 106 6.92 -11.92 -8.85
C GLU A 106 7.30 -11.50 -7.42
N ALA A 107 7.84 -12.41 -6.61
CA ALA A 107 8.28 -12.11 -5.24
C ALA A 107 9.38 -11.02 -5.16
N ILE A 108 10.27 -10.93 -6.15
CA ILE A 108 11.34 -9.92 -6.18
C ILE A 108 10.84 -8.57 -6.65
N LEU A 109 9.98 -8.54 -7.68
CA LEU A 109 9.53 -7.31 -8.34
C LEU A 109 8.28 -6.71 -7.71
N GLU A 110 7.33 -7.57 -7.33
CA GLU A 110 6.04 -7.17 -6.76
C GLU A 110 6.00 -7.42 -5.25
N GLY A 111 6.75 -8.40 -4.74
CA GLY A 111 6.74 -8.79 -3.32
C GLY A 111 5.82 -9.98 -3.04
N GLU A 112 5.68 -10.36 -1.78
CA GLU A 112 4.75 -11.41 -1.34
C GLU A 112 3.86 -10.90 -0.20
N ALA A 113 2.61 -11.35 -0.17
CA ALA A 113 1.69 -11.05 0.90
C ALA A 113 2.09 -11.83 2.18
N ASN A 114 2.19 -11.11 3.30
CA ASN A 114 2.69 -11.68 4.55
C ASN A 114 1.59 -11.79 5.61
N LEU A 115 1.49 -12.96 6.25
CA LEU A 115 0.49 -13.20 7.30
C LEU A 115 0.84 -12.41 8.57
N VAL A 116 0.13 -11.31 8.81
CA VAL A 116 0.37 -10.41 9.96
C VAL A 116 -0.51 -10.73 11.16
N VAL A 117 -1.69 -11.32 10.94
CA VAL A 117 -2.57 -11.81 12.01
C VAL A 117 -3.02 -13.22 11.68
N ASP A 118 -2.85 -14.15 12.61
CA ASP A 118 -3.33 -15.53 12.51
C ASP A 118 -4.21 -15.84 13.71
N LYS A 119 -5.48 -16.14 13.45
CA LYS A 119 -6.50 -16.48 14.45
C LYS A 119 -6.62 -15.47 15.59
N GLY A 120 -6.49 -14.19 15.27
CA GLY A 120 -6.56 -13.08 16.24
C GLY A 120 -5.26 -12.84 17.02
N VAL A 121 -4.16 -13.49 16.63
CA VAL A 121 -2.83 -13.27 17.21
C VAL A 121 -1.90 -12.62 16.19
N ILE A 122 -1.25 -11.53 16.57
CA ILE A 122 -0.30 -10.79 15.74
C ILE A 122 1.00 -11.57 15.58
N LYS A 123 1.53 -11.61 14.36
CA LYS A 123 2.82 -12.23 13.99
C LYS A 123 3.92 -11.17 13.92
N TRP A 124 4.53 -10.88 15.06
CA TRP A 124 5.55 -9.84 15.22
C TRP A 124 6.71 -9.93 14.23
N ASP A 125 7.20 -11.15 13.94
CA ASP A 125 8.28 -11.36 12.98
C ASP A 125 7.95 -10.80 11.58
N CYS A 126 6.68 -10.86 11.18
CA CYS A 126 6.22 -10.32 9.90
C CYS A 126 6.13 -8.79 9.93
N LEU A 127 5.62 -8.21 11.03
CA LEU A 127 5.54 -6.76 11.21
C LEU A 127 6.93 -6.11 11.14
N THR A 128 7.92 -6.68 11.81
CA THR A 128 9.29 -6.16 11.81
C THR A 128 9.93 -6.26 10.43
N ARG A 129 9.74 -7.39 9.73
CA ARG A 129 10.27 -7.58 8.37
C ARG A 129 9.68 -6.58 7.38
N ASP A 130 8.39 -6.29 7.51
CA ASP A 130 7.65 -5.45 6.57
C ASP A 130 7.62 -3.96 6.99
N ASN A 131 8.39 -3.59 8.02
CA ASN A 131 8.42 -2.25 8.61
C ASN A 131 7.01 -1.69 8.94
N LEU A 132 6.11 -2.57 9.38
CA LEU A 132 4.74 -2.24 9.74
C LEU A 132 4.62 -2.14 11.27
N SER A 133 4.28 -0.95 11.77
CA SER A 133 4.02 -0.77 13.21
C SER A 133 2.71 -1.44 13.63
N LYS A 134 2.60 -1.78 14.92
CA LYS A 134 1.35 -2.31 15.49
C LYS A 134 0.22 -1.28 15.39
N GLU A 135 0.54 0.00 15.56
CA GLU A 135 -0.39 1.11 15.46
C GLU A 135 -0.93 1.26 14.04
N ASP A 136 -0.09 1.08 13.02
CA ASP A 136 -0.48 1.08 11.61
C ASP A 136 -1.33 -0.13 11.26
N LEU A 137 -0.97 -1.32 11.75
CA LEU A 137 -1.81 -2.52 11.66
C LEU A 137 -3.20 -2.24 12.25
N PHE A 138 -3.27 -1.73 13.48
CA PHE A 138 -4.55 -1.46 14.15
C PHE A 138 -5.34 -0.37 13.44
N ARG A 139 -4.67 0.67 12.92
CA ARG A 139 -5.31 1.72 12.11
C ARG A 139 -5.95 1.13 10.85
N SER A 140 -5.23 0.29 10.12
CA SER A 140 -5.73 -0.38 8.92
C SER A 140 -6.90 -1.31 9.25
N LEU A 141 -6.83 -2.09 10.34
CA LEU A 141 -7.93 -2.94 10.78
C LEU A 141 -9.17 -2.13 11.17
N ARG A 142 -9.02 -1.04 11.93
CA ARG A 142 -10.13 -0.13 12.28
C ARG A 142 -10.76 0.50 11.04
N SER A 143 -9.97 0.83 10.02
CA SER A 143 -10.50 1.37 8.74
C SER A 143 -11.35 0.38 7.95
N LYS A 144 -11.34 -0.90 8.35
CA LYS A 144 -12.15 -2.00 7.81
C LYS A 144 -13.25 -2.44 8.80
N ASP A 145 -13.62 -1.56 9.73
CA ASP A 145 -14.67 -1.78 10.74
C ASP A 145 -14.41 -2.97 11.68
N VAL A 146 -13.14 -3.35 11.88
CA VAL A 146 -12.79 -4.35 12.89
C VAL A 146 -12.72 -3.69 14.26
N GLU A 147 -13.41 -4.24 15.25
CA GLU A 147 -13.41 -3.73 16.62
C GLU A 147 -12.39 -4.45 17.53
N HIS A 148 -12.19 -5.74 17.31
CA HIS A 148 -11.22 -6.54 18.06
C HIS A 148 -10.60 -7.66 17.23
N LEU A 149 -9.38 -8.08 17.59
CA LEU A 149 -8.64 -9.11 16.85
C LEU A 149 -9.35 -10.48 16.81
N GLY A 150 -10.27 -10.73 17.74
CA GLY A 150 -11.01 -11.98 17.83
C GLY A 150 -11.99 -12.21 16.66
N GLU A 151 -12.30 -11.19 15.87
CA GLU A 151 -13.08 -11.26 14.64
C GLU A 151 -12.28 -11.82 13.45
N ILE A 152 -10.95 -11.76 13.52
CA ILE A 152 -10.04 -12.07 12.41
C ILE A 152 -9.66 -13.56 12.45
N GLU A 153 -9.86 -14.26 11.33
CA GLU A 153 -9.27 -15.60 11.12
C GLU A 153 -7.85 -15.47 10.59
N LYS A 154 -7.64 -14.63 9.56
CA LYS A 154 -6.32 -14.29 9.02
C LYS A 154 -6.32 -12.86 8.51
N ALA A 155 -5.19 -12.18 8.61
CA ALA A 155 -4.95 -10.93 7.88
C ALA A 155 -3.57 -10.96 7.23
N PHE A 156 -3.49 -10.44 6.01
CA PHE A 156 -2.25 -10.36 5.24
C PHE A 156 -1.90 -8.90 4.98
N PHE A 157 -0.62 -8.58 5.09
CA PHE A 157 -0.07 -7.34 4.58
C PHE A 157 0.31 -7.54 3.12
N GLU A 158 -0.41 -6.87 2.24
CA GLU A 158 -0.25 -6.96 0.79
C GLU A 158 0.89 -6.05 0.32
N THR A 159 1.43 -6.35 -0.85
CA THR A 159 2.50 -5.57 -1.48
C THR A 159 2.08 -4.14 -1.85
N SER A 160 0.77 -3.89 -1.95
CA SER A 160 0.19 -2.56 -2.09
C SER A 160 0.24 -1.71 -0.81
N GLY A 161 0.73 -2.28 0.30
CA GLY A 161 0.70 -1.65 1.63
C GLY A 161 -0.67 -1.71 2.31
N GLN A 162 -1.64 -2.40 1.71
CA GLN A 162 -2.98 -2.59 2.27
C GLN A 162 -3.04 -3.86 3.10
N ILE A 163 -4.02 -3.92 4.01
CA ILE A 163 -4.31 -5.14 4.77
C ILE A 163 -5.55 -5.81 4.20
N SER A 164 -5.39 -7.06 3.77
CA SER A 164 -6.52 -7.93 3.42
C SER A 164 -6.91 -8.77 4.64
N ILE A 165 -8.22 -8.93 4.86
CA ILE A 165 -8.76 -9.56 6.07
C ILE A 165 -9.70 -10.70 5.69
N MET A 166 -9.47 -11.86 6.30
CA MET A 166 -10.40 -12.98 6.30
C MET A 166 -11.10 -13.01 7.66
N PHE A 167 -12.37 -12.59 7.67
CA PHE A 167 -13.19 -12.59 8.87
C PHE A 167 -13.62 -14.00 9.26
N ARG A 168 -13.78 -14.21 10.57
CA ARG A 168 -14.53 -15.36 11.08
C ARG A 168 -15.99 -15.19 10.70
N SER A 169 -16.68 -16.30 10.50
CA SER A 169 -18.15 -16.27 10.40
C SER A 169 -18.74 -15.67 11.69
N PRO A 170 -19.85 -14.92 11.64
CA PRO A 170 -20.42 -14.25 12.83
C PRO A 170 -20.65 -15.19 14.03
N LYS A 171 -21.06 -16.43 13.77
CA LYS A 171 -21.27 -17.47 14.82
C LYS A 171 -19.98 -18.02 15.44
N LYS A 172 -18.81 -17.69 14.87
CA LYS A 172 -17.49 -18.19 15.27
C LYS A 172 -16.58 -17.08 15.77
N VAL A 173 -17.05 -15.84 15.85
CA VAL A 173 -16.30 -14.73 16.45
C VAL A 173 -15.94 -15.10 17.88
N LYS A 174 -14.69 -14.83 18.25
CA LYS A 174 -14.16 -15.09 19.59
C LYS A 174 -13.86 -13.76 20.26
N PRO A 175 -13.87 -13.70 21.59
CA PRO A 175 -13.36 -12.53 22.29
C PRO A 175 -11.88 -12.32 21.95
N GLY A 176 -11.44 -11.07 21.88
CA GLY A 176 -10.05 -10.74 21.53
C GLY A 176 -9.62 -9.35 21.99
N LEU A 177 -8.41 -8.97 21.60
CA LEU A 177 -7.84 -7.67 21.93
C LEU A 177 -8.59 -6.55 21.21
N SER A 178 -9.06 -5.58 21.98
CA SER A 178 -9.69 -4.36 21.47
C SER A 178 -8.71 -3.59 20.60
N LEU A 179 -9.18 -3.08 19.46
CA LEU A 179 -8.38 -2.25 18.56
C LEU A 179 -8.44 -0.75 18.93
N ILE A 180 -9.04 -0.39 20.06
CA ILE A 180 -9.03 0.99 20.58
C ILE A 180 -7.57 1.43 20.79
N PRO A 181 -7.19 2.64 20.36
CA PRO A 181 -5.85 3.18 20.61
C PRO A 181 -5.45 3.13 22.08
N GLU A 182 -4.20 2.76 22.38
CA GLU A 182 -3.74 2.56 23.76
C GLU A 182 -3.82 3.84 24.62
N ASN A 183 -3.71 5.01 24.01
CA ASN A 183 -3.87 6.30 24.67
C ASN A 183 -5.31 6.58 25.14
N GLU A 184 -6.30 5.86 24.59
CA GLU A 184 -7.70 5.93 25.01
C GLU A 184 -8.06 4.83 26.04
N LEU A 185 -7.14 3.90 26.30
CA LEU A 185 -7.34 2.90 27.35
C LEU A 185 -7.13 3.54 28.72
N LYS A 186 -8.07 3.29 29.63
CA LYS A 186 -7.91 3.71 31.02
C LYS A 186 -6.76 2.92 31.66
N PRO A 187 -5.76 3.56 32.30
CA PRO A 187 -4.60 2.85 32.85
C PRO A 187 -4.95 1.71 33.83
N GLU A 188 -6.08 1.84 34.54
CA GLU A 188 -6.62 0.85 35.46
C GLU A 188 -7.08 -0.46 34.81
N THR A 189 -7.32 -0.50 33.49
CA THR A 189 -7.69 -1.72 32.77
C THR A 189 -6.47 -2.55 32.33
N ILE A 190 -5.27 -1.97 32.42
CA ILE A 190 -4.02 -2.61 31.99
C ILE A 190 -3.36 -3.33 33.17
N LEU A 191 -3.34 -4.66 33.11
CA LEU A 191 -2.70 -5.53 34.08
C LEU A 191 -1.26 -5.85 33.66
N LYS A 192 -0.29 -5.43 34.46
CA LYS A 192 1.14 -5.73 34.27
C LYS A 192 1.56 -6.98 35.05
N ALA A 193 2.13 -7.98 34.36
CA ALA A 193 2.63 -9.20 34.96
C ALA A 193 3.87 -8.93 35.86
N PRO A 194 3.99 -9.55 37.05
CA PRO A 194 3.02 -10.46 37.68
C PRO A 194 2.03 -9.70 38.59
N MET A 195 0.75 -9.72 38.24
CA MET A 195 -0.33 -9.23 39.12
C MET A 195 -1.46 -10.25 39.20
N PRO A 196 -2.19 -10.33 40.34
CA PRO A 196 -3.35 -11.19 40.47
C PRO A 196 -4.50 -10.68 39.61
N ILE A 197 -5.24 -11.61 39.01
CA ILE A 197 -6.43 -11.29 38.21
C ILE A 197 -7.59 -10.86 39.12
N PRO A 198 -8.21 -9.70 38.88
CA PRO A 198 -9.27 -9.16 39.74
C PRO A 198 -10.57 -9.97 39.65
N THR A 199 -10.92 -10.42 38.45
CA THR A 199 -12.18 -11.14 38.15
C THR A 199 -11.89 -12.27 37.18
N ALA A 200 -12.47 -13.45 37.39
CA ALA A 200 -12.28 -14.58 36.47
C ALA A 200 -12.86 -14.26 35.09
N GLY A 201 -12.12 -14.57 34.02
CA GLY A 201 -12.54 -14.23 32.67
C GLY A 201 -11.48 -14.45 31.59
N LEU A 202 -11.78 -13.98 30.38
CA LEU A 202 -10.86 -14.01 29.25
C LEU A 202 -10.03 -12.73 29.24
N TYR A 203 -8.71 -12.89 29.23
CA TYR A 203 -7.75 -11.80 29.13
C TYR A 203 -6.90 -11.97 27.88
N CYS A 204 -6.51 -10.87 27.28
CA CYS A 204 -5.67 -10.83 26.09
C CYS A 204 -4.38 -10.06 26.36
N CYS A 205 -3.29 -10.55 25.78
CA CYS A 205 -2.01 -9.85 25.80
C CYS A 205 -2.13 -8.58 24.95
N LEU A 206 -1.74 -7.44 25.51
CA LEU A 206 -1.82 -6.15 24.83
C LEU A 206 -0.93 -6.11 23.58
N ASP A 207 0.21 -6.80 23.60
CA ASP A 207 1.18 -6.79 22.49
C ASP A 207 0.72 -7.64 21.29
N CYS A 208 0.36 -8.90 21.51
CA CYS A 208 0.09 -9.85 20.41
C CYS A 208 -1.37 -10.29 20.27
N GLY A 209 -2.25 -9.95 21.22
CA GLY A 209 -3.65 -10.38 21.21
C GLY A 209 -3.92 -11.82 21.67
N ASN A 210 -2.90 -12.55 22.15
CA ASN A 210 -3.08 -13.90 22.67
C ASN A 210 -4.09 -13.94 23.82
N VAL A 211 -5.10 -14.80 23.73
CA VAL A 211 -6.21 -14.88 24.70
C VAL A 211 -6.00 -16.06 25.65
N LYS A 212 -6.19 -15.83 26.95
CA LYS A 212 -6.20 -16.85 28.00
C LYS A 212 -7.43 -16.73 28.88
N ASN A 213 -7.95 -17.86 29.34
CA ASN A 213 -8.92 -17.91 30.41
C ASN A 213 -8.16 -17.94 31.74
N LEU A 214 -8.43 -16.98 32.63
CA LEU A 214 -7.73 -16.84 33.90
C LEU A 214 -8.74 -16.80 35.06
N GLU A 215 -8.36 -17.42 36.16
CA GLU A 215 -9.16 -17.46 37.38
C GLU A 215 -8.85 -16.27 38.29
N GLN A 216 -9.82 -15.92 39.14
CA GLN A 216 -9.64 -14.84 40.11
C GLN A 216 -8.49 -15.14 41.07
N GLY A 217 -7.60 -14.17 41.30
CA GLY A 217 -6.42 -14.33 42.15
C GLY A 217 -5.24 -15.05 41.50
N GLN A 218 -5.42 -15.67 40.33
CA GLN A 218 -4.32 -16.23 39.54
C GLN A 218 -3.36 -15.11 39.14
N LYS A 219 -2.04 -15.32 39.29
CA LYS A 219 -1.04 -14.34 38.84
C LYS A 219 -0.82 -14.48 37.34
N VAL A 220 -0.99 -13.38 36.61
CA VAL A 220 -0.71 -13.37 35.17
C VAL A 220 0.80 -13.40 34.91
N SER A 221 1.25 -14.30 34.05
CA SER A 221 2.66 -14.41 33.64
C SER A 221 2.95 -13.55 32.41
N LYS A 222 4.21 -13.53 31.98
CA LYS A 222 4.55 -13.05 30.63
C LYS A 222 3.79 -13.88 29.58
N CYS A 223 3.46 -13.26 28.46
CA CYS A 223 2.84 -13.93 27.33
C CYS A 223 3.78 -14.98 26.75
N GLU A 224 3.27 -16.20 26.55
CA GLU A 224 4.05 -17.34 26.01
C GLU A 224 4.39 -17.18 24.53
N LEU A 225 3.65 -16.33 23.79
CA LEU A 225 3.85 -16.15 22.35
C LEU A 225 4.82 -15.00 22.01
N CYS A 226 4.76 -13.89 22.75
CA CYS A 226 5.58 -12.70 22.44
C CYS A 226 6.43 -12.18 23.61
N GLY A 227 6.31 -12.77 24.81
CA GLY A 227 7.03 -12.30 26.00
C GLY A 227 6.47 -11.01 26.63
N GLY A 228 5.41 -10.44 26.06
CA GLY A 228 4.70 -9.25 26.56
C GLY A 228 4.25 -9.38 28.02
N LYS A 229 4.21 -8.26 28.73
CA LYS A 229 3.88 -8.22 30.17
C LYS A 229 2.52 -7.62 30.46
N GLU A 230 1.89 -6.97 29.49
CA GLU A 230 0.68 -6.21 29.70
C GLU A 230 -0.52 -6.99 29.14
N TRP A 231 -1.60 -7.00 29.92
CA TRP A 231 -2.80 -7.77 29.68
C TRP A 231 -4.03 -6.91 29.92
N VAL A 232 -5.08 -7.12 29.12
CA VAL A 232 -6.37 -6.43 29.26
C VAL A 232 -7.49 -7.44 29.13
N GLU A 233 -8.67 -7.13 29.66
CA GLU A 233 -9.86 -8.00 29.48
C GLU A 233 -10.21 -8.11 27.99
N ALA A 234 -10.55 -9.31 27.52
CA ALA A 234 -10.88 -9.54 26.13
C ALA A 234 -12.25 -8.95 25.79
N LYS A 235 -12.31 -8.13 24.73
CA LYS A 235 -13.56 -7.59 24.19
C LYS A 235 -14.32 -8.71 23.48
N LYS A 236 -15.64 -8.75 23.68
CA LYS A 236 -16.55 -9.73 23.08
C LYS A 236 -17.20 -9.21 21.82
#